data_AF-A0A811LHX5-F1
#
_entry.id   AF-A0A811LHX5-F1
#
_cell.length_a   1.000
_cell.length_b   1.000
_cell.length_c   1.000
_cell.angle_alpha   90.00
_cell.angle_beta   90.00
_cell.angle_gamma   90.00
#
_symmetry.space_group_name_H-M   'P 1'
#
loop_
_entity.id
_entity.type
_entity.pdbx_description
1 polymer ?
#
loop_
_entity_poly.entity_id
_entity_poly.type
_entity_poly.pdbx_seq_one_letter_code
_entity_poly.pdbx_strand_id
1 'polypeptide(L)'
;MTVHRAVKRFEELRHDCDRPRSGRPTSVNTVADRQMIMKRFKRNPRTSVRKMARETEIKESTLRIVGKKLKMKPYKLKKVQKLTQENKTPPKAEAIVANRQHPRGIMVSAGICASGKIPLIFVDEGVKINKEVYQRDILEAVVLPWARKLQRCRMDLSARVCTGL
;
A
#
# COMPACT_ATOMS: atom_id res chain seq x y z
N MET A 1 -1.65 -36.92 40.98
CA MET A 1 -0.36 -36.21 41.16
C MET A 1 0.13 -36.52 42.57
N THR A 2 1.32 -37.08 42.76
CA THR A 2 1.85 -37.35 44.11
C THR A 2 2.79 -36.24 44.56
N VAL A 3 2.80 -35.92 45.86
CA VAL A 3 3.62 -34.85 46.45
C VAL A 3 5.09 -35.02 46.10
N HIS A 4 5.62 -36.24 46.17
CA HIS A 4 7.00 -36.56 45.76
C HIS A 4 7.28 -36.20 44.29
N ARG A 5 6.37 -36.51 43.34
CA ARG A 5 6.52 -36.15 41.91
C ARG A 5 6.39 -34.64 41.68
N ALA A 6 5.78 -33.90 42.59
CA ALA A 6 5.71 -32.44 42.54
C ALA A 6 7.01 -31.81 43.06
N VAL A 7 7.50 -32.25 44.23
CA VAL A 7 8.79 -31.80 44.80
C VAL A 7 9.95 -32.08 43.85
N LYS A 8 10.07 -33.32 43.34
CA LYS A 8 11.10 -33.68 42.36
C LYS A 8 11.05 -32.83 41.08
N ARG A 9 9.84 -32.51 40.60
CA ARG A 9 9.67 -31.64 39.42
C ARG A 9 10.09 -30.21 39.72
N PHE A 10 9.75 -29.69 40.89
CA PHE A 10 10.12 -28.35 41.32
C PHE A 10 11.63 -28.21 41.51
N GLU A 11 12.30 -29.22 42.08
CA GLU A 11 13.76 -29.27 42.20
C GLU A 11 14.47 -29.28 40.83
N GLU A 12 13.93 -30.02 39.85
CA GLU A 12 14.49 -30.12 38.49
C GLU A 12 14.23 -28.87 37.63
N LEU A 13 12.97 -28.40 37.56
CA LEU A 13 12.57 -27.30 36.68
C LEU A 13 12.78 -25.92 37.30
N ARG A 14 12.80 -25.83 38.64
CA ARG A 14 12.81 -24.56 39.41
C ARG A 14 11.59 -23.65 39.14
N HIS A 15 10.52 -24.24 38.62
CA HIS A 15 9.21 -23.61 38.45
C HIS A 15 8.12 -24.70 38.52
N ASP A 16 6.90 -24.29 38.79
CA ASP A 16 5.74 -25.15 39.05
C ASP A 16 4.98 -25.58 37.78
N CYS A 17 5.39 -25.10 36.60
CA CYS A 17 4.79 -25.51 35.33
C CYS A 17 4.98 -27.02 35.04
N ASP A 18 4.06 -27.57 34.24
CA ASP A 18 4.20 -28.92 33.72
C ASP A 18 5.43 -29.09 32.81
N ARG A 19 6.02 -30.29 32.84
CA ARG A 19 7.10 -30.65 31.91
C ARG A 19 6.61 -30.55 30.46
N PRO A 20 7.45 -30.07 29.52
CA PRO A 20 7.11 -30.10 28.12
C PRO A 20 6.90 -31.56 27.69
N ARG A 21 5.69 -31.86 27.21
CA ARG A 21 5.38 -33.21 26.72
C ARG A 21 5.98 -33.37 25.32
N SER A 22 6.75 -34.44 25.12
CA SER A 22 7.14 -34.85 23.78
C SER A 22 5.91 -35.38 23.03
N GLY A 23 5.52 -34.70 21.96
CA GLY A 23 4.47 -35.16 21.06
C GLY A 23 5.00 -36.13 19.99
N ARG A 24 4.09 -36.69 19.19
CA ARG A 24 4.45 -37.52 18.03
C ARG A 24 5.24 -36.68 17.00
N PRO A 25 6.37 -37.18 16.47
CA PRO A 25 7.10 -36.48 15.42
C PRO A 25 6.26 -36.37 14.14
N THR A 26 6.30 -35.22 13.49
CA THR A 26 5.58 -34.97 12.23
C THR A 26 6.45 -35.35 11.04
N SER A 27 6.00 -36.28 10.19
CA SER A 27 6.76 -36.79 9.05
C SER A 27 6.94 -35.80 7.89
N VAL A 28 5.89 -35.06 7.52
CA VAL A 28 5.84 -34.21 6.30
C VAL A 28 6.14 -32.72 6.60
N ASN A 29 6.62 -32.40 7.80
CA ASN A 29 6.87 -31.01 8.23
C ASN A 29 8.25 -30.86 8.84
N THR A 30 9.24 -31.42 8.13
CA THR A 30 10.66 -31.31 8.48
C THR A 30 11.14 -29.88 8.30
N VAL A 31 12.31 -29.56 8.87
CA VAL A 31 12.94 -28.24 8.70
C VAL A 31 13.26 -27.98 7.22
N ALA A 32 13.69 -29.00 6.48
CA ALA A 32 13.96 -28.92 5.06
C ALA A 32 12.70 -28.56 4.25
N ASP A 33 11.57 -29.22 4.51
CA ASP A 33 10.31 -28.94 3.83
C ASP A 33 9.86 -27.50 4.06
N ARG A 34 9.95 -27.01 5.30
CA ARG A 34 9.62 -25.61 5.63
C ARG A 34 10.44 -24.62 4.82
N GLN A 35 11.75 -24.85 4.73
CA GLN A 35 12.64 -23.99 3.97
C GLN A 35 12.36 -24.05 2.47
N MET A 36 12.11 -25.24 1.94
CA MET A 36 11.74 -25.46 0.54
C MET A 36 10.45 -24.71 0.19
N ILE A 37 9.39 -24.88 0.99
CA ILE A 37 8.09 -24.22 0.84
C ILE A 37 8.25 -22.70 0.91
N MET A 38 8.99 -22.19 1.90
CA MET A 38 9.24 -20.76 2.04
C MET A 38 9.96 -20.20 0.82
N LYS A 39 11.01 -20.87 0.33
CA LYS A 39 11.76 -20.45 -0.86
C LYS A 39 10.86 -20.45 -2.10
N ARG A 40 10.00 -21.46 -2.29
CA ARG A 40 9.07 -21.53 -3.44
C ARG A 40 8.08 -20.36 -3.43
N PHE A 41 7.39 -20.12 -2.31
CA PHE A 41 6.45 -19.00 -2.21
C PHE A 41 7.12 -17.63 -2.31
N LYS A 42 8.36 -17.47 -1.82
CA LYS A 42 9.13 -16.22 -1.99
C LYS A 42 9.51 -15.96 -3.44
N ARG A 43 9.94 -17.00 -4.17
CA ARG A 43 10.30 -16.87 -5.60
C ARG A 43 9.10 -16.51 -6.47
N ASN A 44 7.96 -17.16 -6.23
CA ASN A 44 6.74 -16.86 -6.96
C ASN A 44 5.53 -16.76 -6.01
N PRO A 45 5.22 -15.55 -5.51
CA PRO A 45 4.11 -15.34 -4.59
C PRO A 45 2.73 -15.51 -5.22
N ARG A 46 2.63 -15.65 -6.55
CA ARG A 46 1.36 -15.88 -7.26
C ARG A 46 0.94 -17.35 -7.30
N THR A 47 1.78 -18.25 -6.79
CA THR A 47 1.50 -19.70 -6.79
C THR A 47 0.37 -20.05 -5.81
N SER A 48 -0.58 -20.87 -6.26
CA SER A 48 -1.63 -21.39 -5.38
C SER A 48 -1.10 -22.59 -4.57
N VAL A 49 -1.62 -22.77 -3.35
CA VAL A 49 -1.26 -23.89 -2.48
C VAL A 49 -1.52 -25.24 -3.17
N ARG A 50 -2.63 -25.35 -3.92
CA ARG A 50 -2.97 -26.54 -4.72
C ARG A 50 -1.96 -26.84 -5.81
N LYS A 51 -1.48 -25.80 -6.52
CA LYS A 51 -0.45 -25.98 -7.55
C LYS A 51 0.86 -26.46 -6.91
N MET A 52 1.27 -25.83 -5.81
CA MET A 52 2.46 -26.24 -5.08
C MET A 52 2.37 -27.68 -4.55
N ALA A 53 1.21 -28.10 -4.04
CA ALA A 53 0.99 -29.47 -3.56
C ALA A 53 1.30 -30.51 -4.65
N ARG A 54 0.85 -30.26 -5.88
CA ARG A 54 1.13 -31.14 -7.03
C ARG A 54 2.61 -31.14 -7.41
N GLU A 55 3.29 -30.00 -7.33
CA GLU A 55 4.72 -29.87 -7.69
C GLU A 55 5.71 -30.31 -6.59
N THR A 56 5.24 -30.48 -5.36
CA THR A 56 6.08 -30.88 -4.20
C THR A 56 5.70 -32.27 -3.70
N GLU A 57 4.64 -32.86 -4.23
CA GLU A 57 4.04 -34.11 -3.75
C GLU A 57 3.64 -34.07 -2.26
N ILE A 58 3.52 -32.86 -1.69
CA ILE A 58 3.07 -32.63 -0.31
C ILE A 58 1.58 -32.36 -0.33
N LYS A 59 0.84 -33.01 0.59
CA LYS A 59 -0.59 -32.76 0.78
C LYS A 59 -0.89 -31.28 1.03
N GLU A 60 -1.94 -30.76 0.40
CA GLU A 60 -2.35 -29.36 0.51
C GLU A 60 -2.58 -28.92 1.98
N SER A 61 -3.16 -29.81 2.80
CA SER A 61 -3.40 -29.56 4.23
C SER A 61 -2.10 -29.25 4.98
N THR A 62 -1.03 -29.97 4.71
CA THR A 62 0.29 -29.75 5.31
C THR A 62 0.86 -28.41 4.89
N LEU A 63 0.76 -28.03 3.61
CA LEU A 63 1.20 -26.72 3.13
C LEU A 63 0.46 -25.57 3.82
N ARG A 64 -0.86 -25.70 4.04
CA ARG A 64 -1.65 -24.70 4.79
C ARG A 64 -1.20 -24.59 6.25
N ILE A 65 -0.90 -25.72 6.91
CA ILE A 65 -0.38 -25.73 8.29
C ILE A 65 0.99 -25.06 8.35
N VAL A 66 1.89 -25.39 7.42
CA VAL A 66 3.23 -24.78 7.34
C VAL A 66 3.12 -23.28 7.08
N GLY A 67 2.26 -22.85 6.16
CA GLY A 67 2.00 -21.42 5.90
C GLY A 67 1.56 -20.67 7.16
N LYS A 68 0.65 -21.25 7.95
CA LYS A 68 0.25 -20.69 9.26
C LYS A 68 1.41 -20.62 10.25
N LYS A 69 2.19 -21.70 10.39
CA LYS A 69 3.37 -21.74 11.29
C LYS A 69 4.45 -20.73 10.91
N LEU A 70 4.69 -20.55 9.61
CA LEU A 70 5.65 -19.58 9.07
C LEU A 70 5.08 -18.17 8.94
N LYS A 71 3.84 -17.93 9.41
CA LYS A 71 3.13 -16.64 9.33
C LYS A 71 3.09 -16.06 7.91
N MET A 72 3.08 -16.92 6.89
CA MET A 72 2.99 -16.50 5.49
C MET A 72 1.53 -16.19 5.17
N LYS A 73 1.26 -14.94 4.81
CA LYS A 73 -0.06 -14.49 4.37
C LYS A 73 -0.06 -14.32 2.85
N PRO A 74 -1.16 -14.69 2.17
CA PRO A 74 -1.28 -14.42 0.74
C PRO A 74 -1.22 -12.90 0.49
N TYR A 75 -0.47 -12.49 -0.52
CA TYR A 75 -0.42 -11.09 -0.93
C TYR A 75 -1.76 -10.70 -1.59
N LYS A 76 -2.38 -9.60 -1.14
CA LYS A 76 -3.50 -9.00 -1.87
C LYS A 76 -2.95 -8.17 -3.01
N LEU A 77 -3.29 -8.53 -4.25
CA LEU A 77 -2.91 -7.75 -5.43
C LEU A 77 -3.63 -6.38 -5.37
N LYS A 78 -2.87 -5.28 -5.40
CA LYS A 78 -3.42 -3.93 -5.55
C LYS A 78 -3.49 -3.59 -7.04
N LYS A 79 -4.62 -3.03 -7.49
CA LYS A 79 -4.70 -2.42 -8.83
C LYS A 79 -3.87 -1.14 -8.80
N VAL A 80 -2.86 -1.08 -9.65
CA VAL A 80 -1.97 0.08 -9.82
C VAL A 80 -1.84 0.39 -11.30
N GLN A 81 -1.48 1.63 -11.64
CA GLN A 81 -1.20 2.00 -13.03
C GLN A 81 -0.02 1.18 -13.55
N LYS A 82 -0.18 0.57 -14.73
CA LYS A 82 0.89 -0.19 -15.38
C LYS A 82 1.89 0.78 -15.99
N LEU A 83 3.05 0.93 -15.35
CA LEU A 83 4.16 1.71 -15.88
C LEU A 83 4.90 0.89 -16.94
N THR A 84 4.91 1.35 -18.19
CA THR A 84 5.85 0.86 -19.22
C THR A 84 7.24 1.41 -18.95
N GLN A 85 8.28 0.84 -19.56
CA GLN A 85 9.65 1.33 -19.40
C GLN A 85 9.78 2.80 -19.85
N GLU A 86 9.02 3.20 -20.87
CA GLU A 86 8.90 4.56 -21.39
C GLU A 86 8.21 5.52 -20.40
N ASN A 87 7.20 5.05 -19.66
CA ASN A 87 6.51 5.85 -18.64
C ASN A 87 7.35 6.06 -17.36
N LYS A 88 8.52 5.40 -17.23
CA LYS A 88 9.47 5.66 -16.14
C LYS A 88 10.36 6.85 -16.44
N THR A 89 10.53 7.20 -17.71
CA THR A 89 11.12 8.46 -18.17
C THR A 89 10.00 9.49 -18.39
N PRO A 90 10.25 10.80 -18.24
CA PRO A 90 9.23 11.80 -18.57
C PRO A 90 8.81 11.63 -20.04
N PRO A 91 7.51 11.67 -20.36
CA PRO A 91 7.04 11.44 -21.72
C PRO A 91 7.57 12.52 -22.67
N LYS A 92 7.89 12.12 -23.91
CA LYS A 92 8.09 13.06 -25.01
C LYS A 92 6.76 13.76 -25.29
N ALA A 93 6.80 15.05 -25.61
CA ALA A 93 5.62 15.91 -25.79
C ALA A 93 4.59 15.36 -26.81
N GLU A 94 5.03 14.49 -27.72
CA GLU A 94 4.25 13.93 -28.83
C GLU A 94 3.39 12.71 -28.46
N ALA A 95 3.61 12.07 -27.30
CA ALA A 95 3.01 10.77 -26.94
C ALA A 95 1.64 10.87 -26.22
N ILE A 96 0.99 12.03 -26.22
CA ILE A 96 -0.28 12.26 -25.52
C ILE A 96 -1.42 11.59 -26.30
N VAL A 97 -1.83 10.39 -25.88
CA VAL A 97 -3.00 9.69 -26.43
C VAL A 97 -4.28 10.23 -25.80
N ALA A 98 -5.25 10.65 -26.61
CA ALA A 98 -6.57 11.07 -26.15
C ALA A 98 -7.35 9.88 -25.56
N ASN A 99 -7.84 10.03 -24.33
CA ASN A 99 -8.58 9.00 -23.62
C ASN A 99 -9.97 8.79 -24.26
N ARG A 100 -10.27 7.55 -24.65
CA ARG A 100 -11.59 7.14 -25.17
C ARG A 100 -12.39 6.50 -24.03
N GLN A 101 -13.30 7.27 -23.43
CA GLN A 101 -14.55 6.80 -22.80
C GLN A 101 -15.24 8.03 -22.17
N HIS A 102 -16.39 8.43 -22.71
CA HIS A 102 -17.24 9.46 -22.11
C HIS A 102 -18.36 8.80 -21.29
N PRO A 103 -18.23 8.69 -19.95
CA PRO A 103 -19.39 8.82 -19.09
C PRO A 103 -19.82 10.30 -19.05
N ARG A 104 -21.12 10.57 -18.86
CA ARG A 104 -21.60 11.91 -18.48
C ARG A 104 -21.02 12.21 -17.09
N GLY A 105 -20.09 13.14 -17.00
CA GLY A 105 -19.39 13.46 -15.77
C GLY A 105 -19.13 14.97 -15.69
N ILE A 106 -19.51 15.57 -14.56
CA ILE A 106 -19.14 16.95 -14.24
C ILE A 106 -17.64 16.98 -13.99
N MET A 107 -16.93 17.88 -14.66
CA MET A 107 -15.50 18.08 -14.45
C MET A 107 -15.28 19.18 -13.42
N VAL A 108 -14.44 18.91 -12.43
CA VAL A 108 -14.11 19.88 -11.37
C VAL A 108 -12.61 20.10 -11.36
N SER A 109 -12.21 21.36 -11.46
CA SER A 109 -10.83 21.80 -11.24
C SER A 109 -10.68 22.30 -9.81
N ALA A 110 -9.66 21.81 -9.11
CA ALA A 110 -9.37 22.15 -7.74
C ALA A 110 -7.87 22.37 -7.57
N GLY A 111 -7.48 23.44 -6.87
CA GLY A 111 -6.10 23.73 -6.53
C GLY A 111 -5.90 23.72 -5.02
N ILE A 112 -4.86 23.04 -4.56
CA ILE A 112 -4.48 22.99 -3.15
C ILE A 112 -3.10 23.62 -3.00
N CYS A 113 -2.99 24.62 -2.13
CA CYS A 113 -1.73 25.23 -1.73
C CYS A 113 -1.52 25.00 -0.23
N ALA A 114 -0.27 25.10 0.24
CA ALA A 114 0.04 25.01 1.67
C ALA A 114 -0.71 26.08 2.50
N SER A 115 -0.95 27.26 1.91
CA SER A 115 -1.68 28.37 2.52
C SER A 115 -3.20 28.22 2.49
N GLY A 116 -3.75 27.25 1.76
CA GLY A 116 -5.19 27.05 1.65
C GLY A 116 -5.65 26.42 0.34
N LYS A 117 -6.97 26.26 0.22
CA LYS A 117 -7.64 25.69 -0.94
C LYS A 117 -8.19 26.80 -1.83
N ILE A 118 -8.02 26.65 -3.14
CA ILE A 118 -8.70 27.47 -4.15
C ILE A 118 -10.17 27.01 -4.21
N PRO A 119 -11.15 27.90 -4.45
CA PRO A 119 -12.53 27.49 -4.69
C PRO A 119 -12.62 26.43 -5.78
N LEU A 120 -13.56 25.49 -5.64
CA LEU A 120 -13.81 24.46 -6.65
C LEU A 120 -14.39 25.12 -7.91
N ILE A 121 -13.79 24.83 -9.06
CA ILE A 121 -14.20 25.36 -10.36
C ILE A 121 -14.91 24.25 -11.12
N PHE A 122 -16.21 24.42 -11.34
CA PHE A 122 -17.02 23.50 -12.14
C PHE A 122 -16.85 23.86 -13.61
N VAL A 123 -16.46 22.89 -14.43
CA VAL A 123 -16.30 23.03 -15.88
C VAL A 123 -17.52 22.41 -16.55
N ASP A 124 -18.08 23.12 -17.53
CA ASP A 124 -19.30 22.73 -18.22
C ASP A 124 -19.18 21.37 -18.92
N GLU A 125 -20.31 20.66 -19.01
CA GLU A 125 -20.37 19.35 -19.63
C GLU A 125 -19.98 19.43 -21.12
N GLY A 126 -19.09 18.53 -21.55
CA GLY A 126 -18.62 18.47 -22.95
C GLY A 126 -17.45 19.40 -23.27
N VAL A 127 -17.06 20.31 -22.37
CA VAL A 127 -15.87 21.15 -22.55
C VAL A 127 -14.60 20.34 -22.27
N LYS A 128 -13.77 20.15 -23.29
CA LYS A 128 -12.41 19.62 -23.11
C LYS A 128 -11.50 20.73 -22.60
N ILE A 129 -10.76 20.49 -21.52
CA ILE A 129 -9.77 21.44 -21.01
C ILE A 129 -8.62 21.53 -22.01
N ASN A 130 -8.69 22.53 -22.88
CA ASN A 130 -7.61 22.95 -23.76
C ASN A 130 -6.73 23.98 -23.05
N LYS A 131 -5.58 24.31 -23.65
CA LYS A 131 -4.65 25.32 -23.11
C LYS A 131 -5.34 26.67 -22.89
N GLU A 132 -6.11 27.15 -23.87
CA GLU A 132 -6.75 28.48 -23.79
C GLU A 132 -7.81 28.54 -22.68
N VAL A 133 -8.68 27.52 -22.62
CA VAL A 133 -9.73 27.37 -21.60
C VAL A 133 -9.10 27.33 -20.21
N TYR A 134 -7.99 26.61 -20.05
CA TYR A 134 -7.26 26.58 -18.79
C TYR A 134 -6.66 27.93 -18.41
N GLN A 135 -6.12 28.67 -19.38
CA GLN A 135 -5.51 29.98 -19.13
C GLN A 135 -6.55 31.03 -18.75
N ARG A 136 -7.62 31.17 -19.53
CA ARG A 136 -8.62 32.23 -19.34
C ARG A 136 -9.55 31.93 -18.16
N ASP A 137 -10.21 30.77 -18.20
CA ASP A 137 -11.36 30.51 -17.34
C ASP A 137 -10.95 29.96 -15.96
N ILE A 138 -9.78 29.32 -15.88
CA ILE A 138 -9.26 28.76 -14.63
C ILE A 138 -8.16 29.66 -14.06
N LEU A 139 -7.05 29.83 -14.77
CA LEU A 139 -5.88 30.54 -14.27
C LEU A 139 -6.15 32.04 -14.06
N GLU A 140 -6.52 32.75 -15.10
CA GLU A 140 -6.67 34.21 -15.07
C GLU A 140 -7.90 34.65 -14.28
N ALA A 141 -9.03 33.97 -14.46
CA ALA A 141 -10.28 34.33 -13.79
C ALA A 141 -10.29 33.99 -12.30
N VAL A 142 -9.73 32.84 -11.89
CA VAL A 142 -9.90 32.33 -10.51
C VAL A 142 -8.58 32.25 -9.74
N VAL A 143 -7.57 31.60 -10.32
CA VAL A 143 -6.32 31.30 -9.58
C VAL A 143 -5.48 32.57 -9.36
N LEU A 144 -5.31 33.41 -10.38
CA LEU A 144 -4.46 34.61 -10.31
C LEU A 144 -4.98 35.65 -9.29
N PRO A 145 -6.27 36.04 -9.29
CA PRO A 145 -6.78 37.00 -8.31
C PRO A 145 -6.65 36.47 -6.87
N TRP A 146 -6.92 35.17 -6.69
CA TRP A 146 -6.78 34.51 -5.39
C TRP A 146 -5.32 34.46 -4.92
N ALA A 147 -4.39 34.11 -5.81
CA ALA A 147 -2.96 34.07 -5.50
C ALA A 147 -2.41 35.47 -5.15
N ARG A 148 -2.81 36.51 -5.89
CA ARG A 148 -2.45 37.90 -5.59
C ARG A 148 -2.95 38.32 -4.20
N LYS A 149 -4.17 37.94 -3.83
CA LYS A 149 -4.74 38.21 -2.50
C LYS A 149 -3.89 37.54 -1.40
N LEU A 150 -3.47 36.29 -1.59
CA LEU A 150 -2.63 35.59 -0.62
C LEU A 150 -1.21 36.16 -0.49
N GLN A 151 -0.59 36.55 -1.61
CA GLN A 151 0.75 37.16 -1.58
C GLN A 151 0.74 38.49 -0.83
N ARG A 152 -0.32 39.29 -1.01
CA ARG A 152 -0.50 40.56 -0.27
C ARG A 152 -0.63 40.31 1.23
N CYS A 153 -1.45 39.33 1.64
CA CYS A 153 -1.55 38.94 3.05
C CYS A 153 -0.26 38.35 3.64
N ARG A 154 0.56 37.65 2.84
CA ARG A 154 1.85 37.09 3.29
C ARG A 154 2.90 38.19 3.52
N MET A 155 2.91 39.25 2.70
CA MET A 155 3.76 40.43 2.91
C MET A 155 3.31 41.22 4.14
N ASP A 156 2.00 41.37 4.38
CA ASP A 156 1.47 42.03 5.58
C ASP A 156 1.76 41.25 6.88
N LEU A 157 1.74 39.91 6.85
CA LEU A 157 2.14 39.06 7.98
C LEU A 157 3.65 39.11 8.24
N SER A 158 4.49 39.14 7.18
CA SER A 158 5.93 39.35 7.33
C SER A 158 6.27 40.75 7.85
N ALA A 159 5.56 41.79 7.40
CA ALA A 159 5.76 43.15 7.87
C ALA A 159 5.36 43.31 9.35
N ARG A 160 4.27 42.64 9.80
CA ARG A 160 3.86 42.63 11.22
C ARG A 160 4.79 41.83 12.13
N VAL A 161 5.44 40.79 11.63
CA VAL A 161 6.47 40.05 12.40
C VAL A 161 7.76 40.87 12.50
N CYS A 162 8.10 41.70 11.51
CA CYS A 162 9.29 42.54 11.53
C CYS A 162 9.13 43.88 12.29
N THR A 163 7.91 44.35 12.56
CA THR A 163 7.66 45.60 13.32
C THR A 163 7.32 45.39 14.80
N GLY A 164 7.40 44.16 15.30
CA GLY A 164 7.37 43.86 16.73
C GLY A 164 8.74 44.08 17.38
N LEU A 165 9.11 45.35 17.57
CA LEU A 165 9.97 45.79 18.68
C LEU A 165 9.08 46.10 19.89
#